data_AF-A0A8S8YQU5-F1
#
_entry.id   AF-A0A8S8YQU5-F1
#
_cell.length_a   1.000
_cell.length_b   1.000
_cell.length_c   1.000
_cell.angle_alpha   90.00
_cell.angle_beta   90.00
_cell.angle_gamma   90.00
#
_symmetry.space_group_name_H-M   'P 1'
#
loop_
_entity.id
_entity.type
_entity.pdbx_description
1 polymer ?
#
loop_
_entity_poly.entity_id
_entity_poly.type
_entity_poly.pdbx_seq_one_letter_code
_entity_poly.pdbx_strand_id
1 'polypeptide(L)' 'MDHSGAIGRRYRRLDEIGAPFAITVDHQTLEDNTVTVRKRDSMEQSRVDISKIDSILLESIGFP' A
#
# COMPACT_ATOMS: atom_id res chain seq x y z
N MET A 1 -15.78 10.41 3.86
CA MET A 1 -14.50 9.68 4.01
C MET A 1 -14.35 9.38 5.50
N ASP A 2 -14.24 8.11 5.89
CA ASP A 2 -14.31 7.71 7.30
C ASP A 2 -12.97 7.99 8.00
N HIS A 3 -12.86 9.15 8.66
CA HIS A 3 -11.62 9.66 9.27
C HIS A 3 -11.20 8.89 10.55
N SER A 4 -12.04 7.99 11.09
CA SER A 4 -11.78 7.25 12.34
C SER A 4 -11.68 5.72 12.18
N GLY A 5 -11.51 5.23 10.95
CA GLY A 5 -11.22 3.82 10.68
C GLY A 5 -9.78 3.44 11.04
N ALA A 6 -9.57 2.50 11.98
CA ALA A 6 -8.25 1.88 12.15
C ALA A 6 -7.73 1.35 10.80
N ILE A 7 -6.43 1.52 10.52
CA ILE A 7 -5.81 1.19 9.22
C ILE A 7 -6.16 -0.23 8.75
N GLY A 8 -6.25 -1.19 9.69
CA GLY A 8 -6.66 -2.57 9.42
C GLY A 8 -8.06 -2.72 8.82
N ARG A 9 -9.02 -1.85 9.17
CA ARG A 9 -10.36 -1.84 8.54
C ARG A 9 -10.31 -1.38 7.09
N ARG A 10 -9.36 -0.49 6.75
CA ARG A 10 -9.17 -0.01 5.37
C ARG A 10 -8.53 -1.08 4.50
N TYR A 11 -7.53 -1.79 5.02
CA TYR A 11 -6.95 -2.96 4.34
C TYR A 11 -8.01 -4.02 4.06
N ARG A 12 -8.86 -4.36 5.05
CA ARG A 12 -9.92 -5.34 4.84
C ARG A 12 -10.88 -4.95 3.70
N ARG A 13 -11.29 -3.68 3.62
CA ARG A 13 -12.12 -3.22 2.50
C ARG A 13 -11.40 -3.31 1.15
N LEU A 14 -10.11 -2.98 1.12
CA LEU A 14 -9.29 -3.08 -0.09
C LEU A 14 -9.14 -4.55 -0.55
N ASP A 15 -8.96 -5.47 0.41
CA ASP A 15 -8.92 -6.90 0.15
C ASP A 15 -10.27 -7.41 -0.37
N GLU A 16 -11.39 -6.95 0.20
CA GLU A 16 -12.76 -7.30 -0.20
C GLU A 16 -13.13 -6.83 -1.62
N ILE A 17 -12.64 -5.67 -2.06
CA ILE A 17 -12.84 -5.18 -3.43
C ILE A 17 -11.81 -5.74 -4.42
N GLY A 18 -10.91 -6.61 -3.96
CA GLY A 18 -9.94 -7.29 -4.80
C GLY A 18 -8.74 -6.44 -5.22
N ALA A 19 -8.44 -5.34 -4.52
CA ALA A 19 -7.25 -4.55 -4.79
C ALA A 19 -5.98 -5.38 -4.47
N PRO A 20 -5.04 -5.55 -5.42
CA PRO A 20 -3.86 -6.37 -5.19
C PRO A 20 -2.85 -5.73 -4.22
N PHE A 21 -2.82 -4.39 -4.18
CA PHE A 21 -1.93 -3.60 -3.32
C PHE A 21 -2.71 -2.54 -2.54
N ALA A 22 -2.31 -2.33 -1.29
CA ALA A 22 -2.75 -1.21 -0.47
C ALA A 22 -1.54 -0.33 -0.11
N ILE A 23 -1.59 0.95 -0.47
CA ILE A 23 -0.53 1.93 -0.22
C ILE A 23 -0.98 2.84 0.91
N THR A 24 -0.17 2.92 1.96
CA THR A 24 -0.42 3.78 3.12
C THR A 24 0.60 4.91 3.14
N VAL A 25 0.07 6.13 3.12
CA VAL A 25 0.81 7.38 3.36
C VAL A 25 0.50 7.81 4.79
N ASP A 26 1.53 7.87 5.63
CA ASP A 26 1.42 8.25 7.03
C ASP A 26 2.31 9.47 7.35
N HIS A 27 2.35 9.92 8.60
CA HIS A 27 3.13 11.10 8.98
C HIS A 27 4.62 10.91 8.75
N GLN A 28 5.13 9.69 8.87
CA GLN A 28 6.54 9.39 8.65
C GLN A 28 6.88 9.40 7.15
N THR A 29 5.88 9.32 6.26
CA THR A 29 6.09 9.59 4.83
C THR A 29 6.54 11.03 4.58
N LEU A 30 6.08 12.00 5.37
CA LEU A 30 6.47 13.41 5.23
C LEU A 30 7.91 13.66 5.69
N GLU A 31 8.42 12.83 6.59
CA GLU A 31 9.77 12.93 7.14
C GLU A 31 10.79 12.18 6.25
N ASP A 32 10.45 10.95 5.86
CA ASP A 32 11.41 10.03 5.25
C ASP A 32 11.13 9.74 3.76
N ASN A 33 10.10 10.34 3.15
CA ASN A 33 9.65 10.08 1.77
C ASN A 33 9.41 8.59 1.45
N THR A 34 8.99 7.83 2.47
CA THR A 34 8.72 6.40 2.37
C THR A 34 7.26 6.10 2.64
N VAL A 35 6.69 5.15 1.90
CA VAL A 35 5.32 4.67 2.09
C VAL A 35 5.32 3.21 2.50
N THR A 36 4.22 2.77 3.11
CA THR A 36 4.01 1.34 3.37
C THR A 36 3.16 0.75 2.26
N VAL A 37 3.68 -0.28 1.59
CA VAL A 37 2.95 -1.06 0.59
C VAL A 37 2.60 -2.42 1.19
N ARG A 38 1.31 -2.76 1.19
CA ARG A 38 0.80 -4.06 1.60
C ARG A 38 0.32 -4.84 0.40
N LYS A 39 0.78 -6.09 0.27
CA LYS A 39 0.32 -7.03 -0.76
C LYS A 39 -0.84 -7.84 -0.19
N ARG A 40 -1.95 -7.94 -0.93
CA ARG A 40 -3.12 -8.73 -0.51
C ARG A 40 -2.76 -10.22 -0.43
N ASP A 41 -2.16 -10.75 -1.48
CA ASP A 41 -1.98 -12.20 -1.66
C ASP A 41 -1.02 -12.80 -0.64
N SER A 42 0.07 -12.11 -0.31
CA SER A 42 1.05 -12.55 0.68
C SER A 42 0.79 -12.00 2.08
N MET A 43 -0.14 -11.03 2.23
CA MET A 43 -0.35 -10.24 3.45
C MET A 43 0.91 -9.50 3.97
N GLU A 44 1.97 -9.43 3.15
CA GLU A 44 3.23 -8.78 3.49
C GLU A 44 3.08 -7.26 3.48
N GLN A 45 3.80 -6.60 4.40
CA GLN A 45 3.90 -5.14 4.47
C GLN A 45 5.37 -4.76 4.37
N SER A 46 5.70 -3.95 3.37
CA SER A 46 7.05 -3.47 3.12
C SER A 46 7.05 -1.95 3.03
N ARG A 47 8.04 -1.33 3.68
CA ARG A 47 8.25 0.12 3.61
C ARG A 47 9.22 0.42 2.48
N VAL A 48 8.81 1.26 1.55
CA VAL A 48 9.56 1.53 0.32
C VAL A 48 9.60 3.03 0.04
N ASP A 49 10.68 3.48 -0.58
CA ASP A 49 10.79 4.86 -1.06
C ASP A 49 9.68 5.15 -2.06
N ILE A 50 9.12 6.37 -1.99
CA ILE A 50 8.11 6.81 -2.97
C ILE A 50 8.60 6.63 -4.40
N SER A 51 9.89 6.91 -4.63
CA SER A 51 10.55 6.79 -5.93
C SER A 51 10.67 5.37 -6.47
N LYS A 52 10.33 4.34 -5.68
CA LYS A 52 10.36 2.92 -6.09
C LYS A 52 8.96 2.33 -6.26
N ILE A 53 7.90 3.07 -5.89
CA ILE A 53 6.52 2.57 -5.94
C ILE A 53 6.14 2.16 -7.36
N ASP A 54 6.47 3.00 -8.34
CA ASP A 54 6.24 2.77 -9.76
C ASP A 54 6.83 1.42 -10.21
N SER A 55 8.10 1.17 -9.87
CA SER A 55 8.81 -0.06 -10.22
C SER A 55 8.16 -1.29 -9.59
N ILE A 56 7.78 -1.19 -8.31
CA ILE A 56 7.14 -2.29 -7.56
C ILE A 56 5.76 -2.63 -8.13
N LEU A 57 4.97 -1.59 -8.46
CA LEU A 57 3.66 -1.78 -9.06
C LEU A 57 3.78 -2.38 -10.45
N LEU A 58 4.68 -1.86 -11.30
CA LEU A 58 4.92 -2.36 -12.65
C LEU A 58 5.36 -3.83 -12.68
N GLU A 59 6.31 -4.22 -11.82
CA GLU A 59 6.77 -5.61 -11.71
C GLU A 59 5.61 -6.54 -11.30
N SER A 60 4.76 -6.08 -10.38
CA SER A 60 3.73 -6.94 -9.81
C SER A 60 2.43 -7.01 -10.63
N ILE A 61 2.13 -6.00 -11.46
CA ILE A 61 0.95 -6.01 -12.36
C ILE A 61 1.22 -6.68 -13.70
N GLY A 62 2.44 -7.16 -13.95
CA GLY A 62 2.77 -8.00 -15.11
C GLY A 62 2.29 -7.40 -16.44
N PHE A 63 2.59 -6.12 -16.68
CA PHE A 63 2.37 -5.51 -18.00
C PHE A 63 3.61 -5.74 -18.88
N PRO A 64 3.55 -6.61 -19.91
CA PRO A 64 4.50 -6.61 -21.02
C PRO A 64 4.33 -5.38 -21.92
#